data_AF-A0A8C6PGV2-F1
#
_entry.id   AF-A0A8C6PGV2-F1
#
_cell.length_a   1.000
_cell.length_b   1.000
_cell.length_c   1.000
_cell.angle_alpha   90.00
_cell.angle_beta   90.00
_cell.angle_gamma   90.00
#
_symmetry.space_group_name_H-M   'P 1'
#
loop_
_entity.id
_entity.type
_entity.pdbx_description
1 polymer ?
#
loop_
_entity_poly.entity_id
_entity_poly.type
_entity_poly.pdbx_seq_one_letter_code
_entity_poly.pdbx_strand_id
1 'polypeptide(L)'
;SMQVEAKSKVVRVDEEAATIKASEARVLMNECETELAKVIPALEASVSALDTLKVRILKHVSFWMFISVQCTDKENCLFHFKTSDFQVHTMQKIRTEYMTNPDFDPRKVSKASSAAEGLCKWIKAIEAYDRVIKVQCLPFPMANTHGKAQESLTVTMALLDQKRAELKDVEDHLVVLHKCFEEKTEEKTRLELQVNLCAKKLGRAEKLIGGLGGEKTRWSKAADDLQNTYDNLTGDVLISAGVIAYLGAFTVGFRHDCTKLWTSLCQSKNIPCSDDFSLSKTLGDPIQIWAWNIAGLPSDSFSIDNVLCKSNIQKDSSITFVDKKKKKKCIASNLLHIGL
;
A
#
# COMPACT_ATOMS: atom_id res chain seq x y z
N SER A 1 -2.72 10.02 -18.35
CA SER A 1 -3.92 9.90 -19.21
C SER A 1 -3.97 11.04 -20.22
N MET A 2 -3.82 10.75 -21.52
CA MET A 2 -3.80 11.78 -22.58
C MET A 2 -5.01 12.72 -22.56
N GLN A 3 -6.19 12.23 -22.14
CA GLN A 3 -7.42 13.03 -22.06
C GLN A 3 -7.41 14.08 -20.94
N VAL A 4 -6.88 13.76 -19.77
CA VAL A 4 -6.79 14.72 -18.64
C VAL A 4 -5.74 15.78 -18.95
N GLU A 5 -4.62 15.37 -19.52
CA GLU A 5 -3.57 16.30 -19.93
C GLU A 5 -4.04 17.25 -21.04
N ALA A 6 -4.86 16.78 -21.98
CA ALA A 6 -5.50 17.61 -22.98
C ALA A 6 -6.50 18.61 -22.36
N LYS A 7 -7.36 18.17 -21.43
CA LYS A 7 -8.30 19.05 -20.73
C LYS A 7 -7.59 20.09 -19.85
N SER A 8 -6.53 19.69 -19.14
CA SER A 8 -5.70 20.59 -18.32
C SER A 8 -5.04 21.69 -19.14
N LYS A 9 -4.53 21.35 -20.34
CA LYS A 9 -3.98 22.35 -21.28
C LYS A 9 -5.04 23.37 -21.70
N VAL A 10 -6.27 22.95 -21.96
CA VAL A 10 -7.38 23.86 -22.31
C VAL A 10 -7.73 24.77 -21.14
N VAL A 11 -7.89 24.21 -19.93
CA VAL A 11 -8.19 25.01 -18.73
C VAL A 11 -7.10 26.05 -18.47
N ARG A 12 -5.82 25.71 -18.61
CA ARG A 12 -4.71 26.65 -18.42
C ARG A 12 -4.75 27.83 -19.41
N VAL A 13 -5.12 27.56 -20.67
CA VAL A 13 -5.30 28.62 -21.68
C VAL A 13 -6.50 29.51 -21.33
N ASP A 14 -7.61 28.93 -20.87
CA ASP A 14 -8.79 29.70 -20.43
C ASP A 14 -8.51 30.53 -19.17
N GLU A 15 -7.67 30.05 -18.25
CA GLU A 15 -7.20 30.78 -17.07
C GLU A 15 -6.34 31.99 -17.45
N GLU A 16 -5.39 31.81 -18.38
CA GLU A 16 -4.59 32.90 -18.93
C GLU A 16 -5.50 33.96 -19.59
N ALA A 17 -6.50 33.55 -20.37
CA ALA A 17 -7.45 34.47 -21.00
C ALA A 17 -8.34 35.20 -19.96
N ALA A 18 -8.78 34.52 -18.90
CA ALA A 18 -9.56 35.11 -17.83
C ALA A 18 -8.74 36.10 -16.98
N THR A 19 -7.46 35.82 -16.71
CA THR A 19 -6.58 36.73 -15.98
C THR A 19 -6.28 38.01 -16.76
N ILE A 20 -6.14 37.92 -18.08
CA ILE A 20 -5.99 39.10 -18.95
C ILE A 20 -7.25 39.98 -18.87
N LYS A 21 -8.45 39.40 -19.05
CA LYS A 21 -9.72 40.14 -18.93
C LYS A 21 -9.94 40.74 -17.54
N ALA A 22 -9.52 40.04 -16.48
CA ALA A 22 -9.55 40.55 -15.11
C ALA A 22 -8.60 41.74 -14.91
N SER A 23 -7.43 41.71 -15.53
CA SER A 23 -6.47 42.81 -15.47
C SER A 23 -7.01 44.06 -16.19
N GLU A 24 -7.65 43.88 -17.35
CA GLU A 24 -8.27 44.96 -18.12
C GLU A 24 -9.42 45.64 -17.33
N ALA A 25 -10.31 44.85 -16.73
CA ALA A 25 -11.39 45.37 -15.90
C ALA A 25 -10.86 46.13 -14.65
N ARG A 26 -9.79 45.63 -14.02
CA ARG A 26 -9.15 46.29 -12.86
C ARG A 26 -8.46 47.60 -13.23
N VAL A 27 -7.82 47.68 -14.40
CA VAL A 27 -7.19 48.91 -14.87
C VAL A 27 -8.25 50.01 -15.04
N LEU A 28 -9.38 49.71 -15.69
CA LEU A 28 -10.49 50.65 -15.86
C LEU A 28 -11.10 51.09 -14.52
N MET A 29 -11.22 50.17 -13.55
CA MET A 29 -11.69 50.47 -12.20
C MET A 29 -10.73 51.41 -11.45
N ASN A 30 -9.43 51.08 -11.45
CA ASN A 30 -8.41 51.87 -10.78
C ASN A 30 -8.28 53.28 -11.36
N GLU A 31 -8.42 53.44 -12.68
CA GLU A 31 -8.44 54.75 -13.33
C GLU A 31 -9.61 55.62 -12.80
N CYS A 32 -10.81 55.04 -12.66
CA CYS A 32 -11.97 55.75 -12.10
C CYS A 32 -11.78 56.09 -10.62
N GLU A 33 -11.29 55.14 -9.81
CA GLU A 33 -11.05 55.33 -8.37
C GLU A 33 -9.96 56.38 -8.11
N THR A 34 -8.92 56.42 -8.92
CA THR A 34 -7.83 57.39 -8.79
C THR A 34 -8.31 58.82 -9.03
N GLU A 35 -9.16 59.03 -10.03
CA GLU A 35 -9.74 60.36 -10.29
C GLU A 35 -10.75 60.75 -9.20
N LEU A 36 -11.52 59.79 -8.69
CA LEU A 36 -12.47 60.01 -7.60
C LEU A 36 -11.76 60.35 -6.27
N ALA A 37 -10.65 59.68 -5.98
CA ALA A 37 -9.82 59.91 -4.80
C ALA A 37 -9.19 61.31 -4.73
N LYS A 38 -9.00 61.98 -5.87
CA LYS A 38 -8.54 63.38 -5.90
C LYS A 38 -9.59 64.37 -5.41
N VAL A 39 -10.87 64.04 -5.55
CA VAL A 39 -11.99 64.98 -5.33
C VAL A 39 -12.76 64.71 -4.05
N ILE A 40 -12.88 63.44 -3.62
CA ILE A 40 -13.57 63.07 -2.37
C ILE A 40 -13.01 63.83 -1.15
N PRO A 41 -11.69 63.90 -0.89
CA PRO A 41 -11.16 64.55 0.30
C PRO A 41 -11.47 66.06 0.32
N ALA A 42 -11.46 66.70 -0.85
CA ALA A 42 -11.81 68.11 -0.99
C ALA A 42 -13.30 68.36 -0.72
N LEU A 43 -14.17 67.41 -1.10
CA LEU A 43 -15.60 67.46 -0.83
C LEU A 43 -15.89 67.23 0.66
N GLU A 44 -15.30 66.21 1.28
CA GLU A 44 -15.46 65.89 2.70
C GLU A 44 -14.94 67.00 3.61
N ALA A 45 -13.77 67.58 3.28
CA ALA A 45 -13.23 68.74 3.99
C ALA A 45 -14.17 69.95 3.92
N SER A 46 -14.83 70.15 2.77
CA SER A 46 -15.79 71.24 2.58
C SER A 46 -17.09 71.00 3.34
N VAL A 47 -17.59 69.77 3.39
CA VAL A 47 -18.78 69.38 4.16
C VAL A 47 -18.54 69.50 5.67
N SER A 48 -17.38 69.04 6.15
CA SER A 48 -16.97 69.15 7.56
C SER A 48 -16.83 70.61 8.01
N ALA A 49 -16.29 71.48 7.14
CA ALA A 49 -16.26 72.91 7.41
C ALA A 49 -17.68 73.51 7.52
N LEU A 50 -18.63 73.05 6.71
CA LEU A 50 -20.03 73.46 6.76
C LEU A 50 -20.73 73.03 8.06
N ASP A 51 -20.48 71.81 8.53
CA ASP A 51 -21.05 71.31 9.79
C ASP A 51 -20.46 72.02 11.03
N THR A 52 -19.20 72.42 10.98
CA THR A 52 -18.58 73.25 12.05
C THR A 52 -19.21 74.65 12.11
N LEU A 53 -19.61 75.20 10.95
CA LEU A 53 -20.28 76.50 10.85
C LEU A 53 -21.72 76.44 11.37
N LYS A 54 -22.46 75.34 11.16
CA LYS A 54 -23.80 75.13 11.78
C LYS A 54 -23.76 75.35 13.29
N VAL A 55 -22.88 74.65 13.98
CA VAL A 55 -22.80 74.67 15.46
C VAL A 55 -22.49 76.07 15.99
N ARG A 56 -21.79 76.88 15.18
CA ARG A 56 -21.39 78.25 15.51
C ARG A 56 -22.49 79.28 15.20
N ILE A 57 -23.25 79.09 14.11
CA ILE A 57 -24.33 80.00 13.67
C ILE A 57 -25.65 79.70 14.40
N LEU A 58 -25.95 78.44 14.76
CA LEU A 58 -27.14 78.05 15.53
C LEU A 58 -27.17 78.61 16.96
N LYS A 59 -26.06 79.16 17.46
CA LYS A 59 -26.00 79.82 18.79
C LYS A 59 -26.38 81.30 18.77
N HIS A 60 -26.48 81.94 17.59
CA HIS A 60 -26.93 83.33 17.44
C HIS A 60 -28.25 83.38 16.66
N VAL A 61 -29.33 82.95 17.33
CA VAL A 61 -30.69 83.04 16.79
C VAL A 61 -31.16 84.49 16.83
N SER A 62 -30.81 85.26 15.79
CA SER A 62 -31.48 86.53 15.47
C SER A 62 -31.46 86.90 13.98
N PHE A 63 -30.79 86.12 13.12
CA PHE A 63 -30.75 86.35 11.67
C PHE A 63 -31.59 85.34 10.86
N TRP A 64 -31.95 84.22 11.48
CA TRP A 64 -32.71 83.12 10.84
C TRP A 64 -34.21 83.40 10.63
N MET A 65 -34.72 84.53 11.10
CA MET A 65 -36.15 84.84 10.96
C MET A 65 -36.52 85.29 9.54
N PHE A 66 -35.55 85.73 8.72
CA PHE A 66 -35.82 86.27 7.37
C PHE A 66 -35.66 85.25 6.22
N ILE A 67 -34.97 84.14 6.43
CA ILE A 67 -34.82 83.04 5.43
C ILE A 67 -35.70 81.85 5.84
N SER A 68 -36.97 82.09 6.18
CA SER A 68 -37.91 81.03 6.58
C SER A 68 -39.09 80.83 5.63
N VAL A 69 -39.12 81.51 4.48
CA VAL A 69 -40.27 81.47 3.56
C VAL A 69 -40.14 80.43 2.43
N GLN A 70 -38.99 79.74 2.27
CA GLN A 70 -38.82 78.74 1.20
C GLN A 70 -38.34 77.34 1.62
N CYS A 71 -38.09 77.07 2.90
CA CYS A 71 -37.65 75.74 3.36
C CYS A 71 -38.49 75.31 4.56
N THR A 72 -39.43 74.39 4.34
CA THR A 72 -40.37 73.90 5.36
C THR A 72 -39.77 72.86 6.31
N ASP A 73 -38.55 72.37 6.08
CA ASP A 73 -37.82 71.51 7.03
C ASP A 73 -36.49 72.14 7.43
N LYS A 74 -36.48 72.75 8.62
CA LYS A 74 -35.40 73.61 9.13
C LYS A 74 -34.09 72.90 9.52
N GLU A 75 -33.99 71.58 9.39
CA GLU A 75 -32.77 70.84 9.72
C GLU A 75 -32.22 69.97 8.59
N ASN A 76 -32.98 69.75 7.50
CA ASN A 76 -32.65 68.71 6.50
C ASN A 76 -32.41 69.20 5.05
N CYS A 77 -32.75 70.44 4.70
CA CYS A 77 -32.73 70.86 3.28
C CYS A 77 -31.34 71.06 2.65
N LEU A 78 -30.27 71.32 3.42
CA LEU A 78 -28.93 71.54 2.87
C LEU A 78 -28.04 70.28 2.91
N PHE A 79 -28.42 69.24 3.65
CA PHE A 79 -27.50 68.17 4.08
C PHE A 79 -27.88 66.77 3.58
N HIS A 80 -29.06 66.61 3.00
CA HIS A 80 -29.45 65.43 2.23
C HIS A 80 -29.41 65.68 0.72
N PHE A 81 -28.71 66.70 0.24
CA PHE A 81 -28.44 66.82 -1.19
C PHE A 81 -27.45 65.73 -1.60
N LYS A 82 -27.97 64.59 -2.06
CA LYS A 82 -27.16 63.64 -2.81
C LYS A 82 -26.67 64.36 -4.05
N THR A 83 -25.38 64.30 -4.30
CA THR A 83 -24.74 64.90 -5.48
C THR A 83 -25.29 64.39 -6.82
N SER A 84 -26.14 63.35 -6.80
CA SER A 84 -26.93 62.83 -7.93
C SER A 84 -28.13 63.70 -8.34
N ASP A 85 -28.58 64.63 -7.51
CA ASP A 85 -29.91 65.27 -7.68
C ASP A 85 -29.82 66.68 -8.31
N PHE A 86 -28.62 67.14 -8.68
CA PHE A 86 -28.43 68.45 -9.32
C PHE A 86 -28.81 68.43 -10.80
N GLN A 87 -29.85 69.17 -11.17
CA GLN A 87 -30.25 69.33 -12.57
C GLN A 87 -29.10 69.96 -13.39
N VAL A 88 -28.83 69.39 -14.57
CA VAL A 88 -27.69 69.76 -15.44
C VAL A 88 -27.64 71.27 -15.72
N HIS A 89 -28.81 71.89 -15.90
CA HIS A 89 -28.93 73.31 -16.17
C HIS A 89 -28.52 74.20 -14.97
N THR A 90 -28.75 73.73 -13.73
CA THR A 90 -28.42 74.47 -12.51
C THR A 90 -26.90 74.53 -12.32
N MET A 91 -26.21 73.42 -12.57
CA MET A 91 -24.73 73.38 -12.55
C MET A 91 -24.11 74.18 -13.70
N GLN A 92 -24.75 74.23 -14.87
CA GLN A 92 -24.31 75.09 -15.97
C GLN A 92 -24.39 76.58 -15.66
N LYS A 93 -25.46 77.04 -14.99
CA LYS A 93 -25.56 78.43 -14.51
C LYS A 93 -24.48 78.75 -13.48
N ILE A 94 -24.24 77.85 -12.52
CA ILE A 94 -23.17 78.01 -11.52
C ILE A 94 -21.79 78.13 -12.18
N ARG A 95 -21.53 77.33 -13.22
CA ARG A 95 -20.26 77.38 -13.98
C ARG A 95 -20.08 78.65 -14.81
N THR A 96 -21.14 79.12 -15.45
CA THR A 96 -21.07 80.25 -16.40
C THR A 96 -21.13 81.61 -15.72
N GLU A 97 -21.95 81.75 -14.69
CA GLU A 97 -22.19 83.04 -14.02
C GLU A 97 -21.30 83.25 -12.78
N TYR A 98 -20.97 82.19 -12.03
CA TYR A 98 -20.36 82.31 -10.71
C TYR A 98 -18.89 81.86 -10.65
N MET A 99 -18.51 80.80 -11.36
CA MET A 99 -17.11 80.30 -11.36
C MET A 99 -16.16 81.15 -12.20
N THR A 100 -16.66 81.87 -13.20
CA THR A 100 -15.84 82.76 -14.06
C THR A 100 -15.56 84.12 -13.39
N ASN A 101 -16.29 84.45 -12.32
CA ASN A 101 -16.10 85.71 -11.61
C ASN A 101 -14.84 85.65 -10.72
N PRO A 102 -13.83 86.52 -10.94
CA PRO A 102 -12.61 86.54 -10.14
C PRO A 102 -12.84 86.94 -8.67
N ASP A 103 -14.02 87.43 -8.29
CA ASP A 103 -14.38 87.73 -6.90
C ASP A 103 -14.95 86.53 -6.14
N PHE A 104 -15.29 85.43 -6.82
CA PHE A 104 -15.76 84.18 -6.23
C PHE A 104 -14.59 83.26 -5.80
N ASP A 105 -13.69 83.79 -4.98
CA ASP A 105 -12.56 83.05 -4.39
C ASP A 105 -12.77 82.90 -2.87
N PRO A 106 -12.64 81.70 -2.30
CA PRO A 106 -12.68 81.48 -0.85
C PRO A 106 -11.84 82.48 -0.04
N ARG A 107 -10.68 82.93 -0.55
CA ARG A 107 -9.80 83.88 0.15
C ARG A 107 -10.35 85.31 0.20
N LYS A 108 -11.13 85.71 -0.82
CA LYS A 108 -11.79 87.02 -0.87
C LYS A 108 -13.08 87.00 -0.04
N VAL A 109 -13.86 85.93 -0.17
CA VAL A 109 -15.14 85.74 0.54
C VAL A 109 -14.93 85.58 2.05
N SER A 110 -13.81 85.01 2.48
CA SER A 110 -13.41 84.90 3.90
C SER A 110 -13.36 86.25 4.62
N LYS A 111 -12.97 87.34 3.93
CA LYS A 111 -12.92 88.68 4.52
C LYS A 111 -14.30 89.25 4.88
N ALA A 112 -15.35 88.79 4.21
CA ALA A 112 -16.72 89.21 4.46
C ALA A 112 -17.43 88.31 5.49
N SER A 113 -17.30 86.98 5.37
CA SER A 113 -17.87 86.04 6.33
C SER A 113 -17.20 84.67 6.27
N SER A 114 -16.86 84.11 7.44
CA SER A 114 -16.38 82.74 7.58
C SER A 114 -17.41 81.69 7.17
N ALA A 115 -18.70 82.02 7.31
CA ALA A 115 -19.80 81.16 6.86
C ALA A 115 -19.90 81.12 5.32
N ALA A 116 -19.68 82.26 4.66
CA ALA A 116 -19.69 82.36 3.21
C ALA A 116 -18.47 81.68 2.55
N GLU A 117 -17.32 81.64 3.24
CA GLU A 117 -16.13 80.90 2.82
C GLU A 117 -16.39 79.38 2.71
N GLY A 118 -17.07 78.79 3.71
CA GLY A 118 -17.42 77.36 3.72
C GLY A 118 -18.33 76.97 2.55
N LEU A 119 -19.35 77.80 2.25
CA LEU A 119 -20.26 77.60 1.13
C LEU A 119 -19.54 77.72 -0.22
N CYS A 120 -18.62 78.67 -0.37
CA CYS A 120 -17.83 78.84 -1.60
C CYS A 120 -16.92 77.62 -1.88
N LYS A 121 -16.24 77.08 -0.85
CA LYS A 121 -15.43 75.86 -0.99
C LYS A 121 -16.29 74.64 -1.34
N TRP A 122 -17.46 74.52 -0.72
CA TRP A 122 -18.42 73.45 -0.98
C TRP A 122 -18.96 73.48 -2.42
N ILE A 123 -19.34 74.65 -2.94
CA ILE A 123 -19.79 74.82 -4.34
C ILE A 123 -18.66 74.44 -5.33
N LYS A 124 -17.41 74.83 -5.03
CA LYS A 124 -16.23 74.46 -5.85
C LYS A 124 -15.93 72.96 -5.80
N ALA A 125 -16.06 72.33 -4.64
CA ALA A 125 -15.84 70.89 -4.48
C ALA A 125 -16.94 70.07 -5.17
N ILE A 126 -18.21 70.48 -5.09
CA ILE A 126 -19.33 69.84 -5.79
C ILE A 126 -19.19 69.95 -7.30
N GLU A 127 -18.74 71.10 -7.79
CA GLU A 127 -18.55 71.30 -9.22
C GLU A 127 -17.38 70.47 -9.77
N ALA A 128 -16.29 70.34 -9.03
CA ALA A 128 -15.18 69.43 -9.35
C ALA A 128 -15.62 67.95 -9.32
N TYR A 129 -16.46 67.58 -8.34
CA TYR A 129 -17.03 66.23 -8.21
C TYR A 129 -17.98 65.91 -9.37
N ASP A 130 -18.86 66.83 -9.74
CA ASP A 130 -19.76 66.71 -10.90
C ASP A 130 -18.97 66.66 -12.22
N ARG A 131 -17.83 67.34 -12.33
CA ARG A 131 -16.94 67.25 -13.49
C ARG A 131 -16.30 65.88 -13.61
N VAL A 132 -15.65 65.37 -12.56
CA VAL A 132 -15.03 64.04 -12.60
C VAL A 132 -16.07 62.96 -12.85
N ILE A 133 -17.24 63.08 -12.24
CA ILE A 133 -18.34 62.17 -12.49
C ILE A 133 -18.87 62.28 -13.90
N LYS A 134 -19.14 63.45 -14.47
CA LYS A 134 -19.70 63.57 -15.84
C LYS A 134 -18.68 63.37 -16.96
N VAL A 135 -17.42 63.75 -16.75
CA VAL A 135 -16.34 63.76 -17.76
C VAL A 135 -15.51 62.49 -17.73
N GLN A 136 -15.35 61.84 -16.56
CA GLN A 136 -14.48 60.68 -16.38
C GLN A 136 -15.25 59.40 -16.04
N CYS A 137 -16.25 59.45 -15.15
CA CYS A 137 -16.95 58.24 -14.68
C CYS A 137 -18.27 57.92 -15.41
N LEU A 138 -19.06 58.92 -15.81
CA LEU A 138 -20.36 58.82 -16.50
C LEU A 138 -20.34 58.94 -18.03
N PRO A 139 -19.23 59.24 -18.75
CA PRO A 139 -19.28 59.12 -20.20
C PRO A 139 -19.83 57.74 -20.54
N PHE A 140 -20.96 57.72 -21.26
CA PHE A 140 -21.62 56.52 -21.75
C PHE A 140 -20.64 55.49 -22.34
N PRO A 141 -19.50 55.86 -22.96
CA PRO A 141 -18.46 54.89 -23.35
C PRO A 141 -17.84 54.14 -22.17
N MET A 142 -17.27 54.82 -21.16
CA MET A 142 -16.52 54.22 -20.05
C MET A 142 -17.40 53.39 -19.10
N ALA A 143 -18.59 53.90 -18.75
CA ALA A 143 -19.51 53.16 -17.88
C ALA A 143 -20.07 51.91 -18.58
N ASN A 144 -20.38 52.00 -19.89
CA ASN A 144 -20.82 50.83 -20.64
C ASN A 144 -19.67 49.86 -20.95
N THR A 145 -18.44 50.35 -21.20
CA THR A 145 -17.29 49.46 -21.41
C THR A 145 -16.93 48.73 -20.13
N HIS A 146 -16.97 49.41 -18.98
CA HIS A 146 -16.77 48.77 -17.68
C HIS A 146 -17.88 47.76 -17.37
N GLY A 147 -19.15 48.12 -17.58
CA GLY A 147 -20.27 47.20 -17.40
C GLY A 147 -20.17 45.95 -18.29
N LYS A 148 -19.83 46.13 -19.57
CA LYS A 148 -19.60 45.03 -20.53
C LYS A 148 -18.38 44.18 -20.17
N ALA A 149 -17.29 44.82 -19.74
CA ALA A 149 -16.09 44.11 -19.29
C ALA A 149 -16.40 43.27 -18.05
N GLN A 150 -17.11 43.83 -17.07
CA GLN A 150 -17.52 43.14 -15.84
C GLN A 150 -18.50 41.99 -16.13
N GLU A 151 -19.47 42.20 -17.00
CA GLU A 151 -20.39 41.14 -17.43
C GLU A 151 -19.64 40.02 -18.15
N SER A 152 -18.79 40.37 -19.12
CA SER A 152 -17.96 39.38 -19.83
C SER A 152 -17.01 38.62 -18.90
N LEU A 153 -16.46 39.29 -17.88
CA LEU A 153 -15.62 38.70 -16.85
C LEU A 153 -16.42 37.69 -16.03
N THR A 154 -17.60 38.05 -15.53
CA THR A 154 -18.44 37.15 -14.72
C THR A 154 -18.84 35.90 -15.50
N VAL A 155 -19.18 36.04 -16.78
CA VAL A 155 -19.48 34.91 -17.67
C VAL A 155 -18.25 34.03 -17.88
N THR A 156 -17.08 34.62 -18.13
CA THR A 156 -15.84 33.83 -18.31
C THR A 156 -15.39 33.13 -17.04
N MET A 157 -15.53 33.77 -15.87
CA MET A 157 -15.21 33.16 -14.58
C MET A 157 -16.16 32.01 -14.26
N ALA A 158 -17.46 32.17 -14.51
CA ALA A 158 -18.44 31.09 -14.32
C ALA A 158 -18.13 29.87 -15.21
N LEU A 159 -17.77 30.10 -16.48
CA LEU A 159 -17.38 29.03 -17.39
C LEU A 159 -16.07 28.36 -16.97
N LEU A 160 -15.07 29.15 -16.55
CA LEU A 160 -13.79 28.67 -16.06
C LEU A 160 -13.97 27.77 -14.82
N ASP A 161 -14.80 28.20 -13.87
CA ASP A 161 -15.07 27.46 -12.65
C ASP A 161 -15.81 26.15 -12.95
N GLN A 162 -16.72 26.14 -13.94
CA GLN A 162 -17.31 24.90 -14.43
C GLN A 162 -16.24 23.95 -15.00
N LYS A 163 -15.33 24.45 -15.85
CA LYS A 163 -14.26 23.63 -16.44
C LYS A 163 -13.27 23.10 -15.40
N ARG A 164 -12.95 23.92 -14.39
CA ARG A 164 -12.13 23.51 -13.24
C ARG A 164 -12.83 22.43 -12.40
N ALA A 165 -14.13 22.56 -12.18
CA ALA A 165 -14.91 21.55 -11.45
C ALA A 165 -14.96 20.22 -12.21
N GLU A 166 -15.20 20.24 -13.52
CA GLU A 166 -15.17 19.03 -14.37
C GLU A 166 -13.78 18.39 -14.41
N LEU A 167 -12.71 19.20 -14.45
CA LEU A 167 -11.34 18.70 -14.44
C LEU A 167 -11.00 18.06 -13.09
N LYS A 168 -11.40 18.71 -11.98
CA LYS A 168 -11.20 18.19 -10.63
C LYS A 168 -11.91 16.87 -10.39
N ASP A 169 -13.16 16.73 -10.81
CA ASP A 169 -13.90 15.47 -10.70
C ASP A 169 -13.19 14.31 -11.42
N VAL A 170 -12.65 14.57 -12.62
CA VAL A 170 -11.89 13.56 -13.36
C VAL A 170 -10.55 13.24 -12.69
N GLU A 171 -9.85 14.24 -12.14
CA GLU A 171 -8.61 14.04 -11.38
C GLU A 171 -8.86 13.22 -10.11
N ASP A 172 -9.90 13.55 -9.35
CA ASP A 172 -10.30 12.83 -8.14
C ASP A 172 -10.64 11.36 -8.47
N HIS A 173 -11.40 11.12 -9.54
CA HIS A 173 -11.67 9.78 -10.04
C HIS A 173 -10.39 9.03 -10.45
N LEU A 174 -9.43 9.69 -11.11
CA LEU A 174 -8.15 9.05 -11.46
C LEU A 174 -7.33 8.68 -10.23
N VAL A 175 -7.30 9.52 -9.20
CA VAL A 175 -6.60 9.23 -7.94
C VAL A 175 -7.19 8.00 -7.27
N VAL A 176 -8.53 7.91 -7.18
CA VAL A 176 -9.22 6.73 -6.64
C VAL A 176 -8.92 5.48 -7.46
N LEU A 177 -8.96 5.58 -8.79
CA LEU A 177 -8.71 4.45 -9.67
C LEU A 177 -7.25 3.97 -9.59
N HIS A 178 -6.30 4.89 -9.52
CA HIS A 178 -4.87 4.57 -9.34
C HIS A 178 -4.63 3.86 -8.02
N LYS A 179 -5.20 4.36 -6.92
CA LYS A 179 -5.10 3.73 -5.60
C LYS A 179 -5.67 2.31 -5.62
N CYS A 180 -6.87 2.13 -6.18
CA CYS A 180 -7.50 0.82 -6.32
C CYS A 180 -6.66 -0.13 -7.20
N PHE A 181 -6.06 0.38 -8.27
CA PHE A 181 -5.19 -0.40 -9.15
C PHE A 181 -3.91 -0.87 -8.42
N GLU A 182 -3.29 0.00 -7.64
CA GLU A 182 -2.11 -0.35 -6.83
C GLU A 182 -2.47 -1.42 -5.78
N GLU A 183 -3.56 -1.23 -5.03
CA GLU A 183 -4.05 -2.20 -4.04
C GLU A 183 -4.32 -3.57 -4.68
N LYS A 184 -4.96 -3.60 -5.85
CA LYS A 184 -5.25 -4.84 -6.58
C LYS A 184 -4.00 -5.49 -7.16
N THR A 185 -3.01 -4.70 -7.56
CA THR A 185 -1.73 -5.20 -8.05
C THR A 185 -0.91 -5.83 -6.91
N GLU A 186 -0.90 -5.20 -5.73
CA GLU A 186 -0.27 -5.77 -4.54
C GLU A 186 -0.98 -7.07 -4.10
N GLU A 187 -2.32 -7.07 -4.08
CA GLU A 187 -3.10 -8.26 -3.76
C GLU A 187 -2.80 -9.41 -4.74
N LYS A 188 -2.71 -9.12 -6.04
CA LYS A 188 -2.33 -10.09 -7.06
C LYS A 188 -0.94 -10.69 -6.80
N THR A 189 0.08 -9.84 -6.60
CA THR A 189 1.45 -10.33 -6.38
C THR A 189 1.56 -11.16 -5.10
N ARG A 190 0.85 -10.78 -4.03
CA ARG A 190 0.74 -11.57 -2.81
C ARG A 190 0.15 -12.96 -3.05
N LEU A 191 -0.95 -13.04 -3.81
CA LEU A 191 -1.60 -14.32 -4.14
C LEU A 191 -0.70 -15.19 -5.03
N GLU A 192 -0.04 -14.60 -6.03
CA GLU A 192 0.93 -15.30 -6.88
C GLU A 192 2.09 -15.89 -6.07
N LEU A 193 2.60 -15.16 -5.08
CA LEU A 193 3.63 -15.67 -4.16
C LEU A 193 3.11 -16.83 -3.32
N GLN A 194 1.89 -16.74 -2.77
CA GLN A 194 1.29 -17.82 -1.99
C GLN A 194 1.09 -19.09 -2.82
N VAL A 195 0.59 -18.95 -4.05
CA VAL A 195 0.41 -20.08 -4.99
C VAL A 195 1.76 -20.71 -5.31
N ASN A 196 2.77 -19.91 -5.62
CA ASN A 196 4.13 -20.40 -5.89
C ASN A 196 4.74 -21.14 -4.69
N LEU A 197 4.56 -20.62 -3.48
CA LEU A 197 5.01 -21.27 -2.25
C LEU A 197 4.28 -22.59 -2.02
N CYS A 198 2.96 -22.63 -2.24
CA CYS A 198 2.16 -23.84 -2.12
C CYS A 198 2.61 -24.91 -3.13
N ALA A 199 2.80 -24.54 -4.41
CA ALA A 199 3.29 -25.43 -5.46
C ALA A 199 4.67 -26.03 -5.11
N LYS A 200 5.59 -25.20 -4.59
CA LYS A 200 6.89 -25.68 -4.10
C LYS A 200 6.77 -26.65 -2.93
N LYS A 201 5.86 -26.37 -1.98
CA LYS A 201 5.59 -27.27 -0.85
C LYS A 201 5.02 -28.60 -1.32
N LEU A 202 4.06 -28.57 -2.25
CA LEU A 202 3.46 -29.77 -2.84
C LEU A 202 4.51 -30.62 -3.57
N GLY A 203 5.34 -30.01 -4.43
CA GLY A 203 6.39 -30.76 -5.13
C GLY A 203 7.44 -31.37 -4.20
N ARG A 204 7.70 -30.75 -3.03
CA ARG A 204 8.56 -31.36 -1.99
C ARG A 204 7.85 -32.50 -1.28
N ALA A 205 6.58 -32.34 -0.92
CA ALA A 205 5.78 -33.37 -0.27
C ALA A 205 5.63 -34.61 -1.17
N GLU A 206 5.39 -34.42 -2.46
CA GLU A 206 5.28 -35.52 -3.44
C GLU A 206 6.58 -36.33 -3.52
N LYS A 207 7.74 -35.66 -3.59
CA LYS A 207 9.05 -36.35 -3.57
C LYS A 207 9.26 -37.14 -2.27
N LEU A 208 8.85 -36.58 -1.13
CA LEU A 208 8.92 -37.28 0.16
C LEU A 208 8.00 -38.50 0.16
N ILE A 209 6.76 -38.38 -0.30
CA ILE A 209 5.80 -39.49 -0.38
C ILE A 209 6.31 -40.57 -1.33
N GLY A 210 6.84 -40.19 -2.49
CA GLY A 210 7.43 -41.13 -3.45
C GLY A 210 8.63 -41.89 -2.88
N GLY A 211 9.53 -41.21 -2.16
CA GLY A 211 10.68 -41.84 -1.49
C GLY A 211 10.27 -42.72 -0.31
N LEU A 212 9.32 -42.26 0.50
CA LEU A 212 8.83 -42.99 1.69
C LEU A 212 7.93 -44.19 1.33
N GLY A 213 7.26 -44.18 0.18
CA GLY A 213 6.41 -45.27 -0.26
C GLY A 213 7.19 -46.57 -0.49
N GLY A 214 8.35 -46.48 -1.16
CA GLY A 214 9.24 -47.63 -1.34
C GLY A 214 9.79 -48.16 -0.02
N GLU A 215 10.15 -47.25 0.89
CA GLU A 215 10.66 -47.61 2.20
C GLU A 215 9.59 -48.27 3.07
N LYS A 216 8.35 -47.77 3.06
CA LYS A 216 7.21 -48.40 3.77
C LYS A 216 7.05 -49.86 3.35
N THR A 217 7.06 -50.15 2.04
CA THR A 217 6.92 -51.52 1.54
C THR A 217 8.10 -52.40 1.99
N ARG A 218 9.32 -51.87 1.94
CA ARG A 218 10.53 -52.58 2.39
C ARG A 218 10.46 -52.94 3.88
N TRP A 219 10.08 -52.00 4.73
CA TRP A 219 9.97 -52.22 6.18
C TRP A 219 8.81 -53.14 6.54
N SER A 220 7.68 -53.02 5.81
CA SER A 220 6.54 -53.92 6.00
C SER A 220 6.95 -55.36 5.69
N LYS A 221 7.61 -55.58 4.53
CA LYS A 221 8.13 -56.91 4.18
C LYS A 221 9.16 -57.42 5.19
N ALA A 222 10.10 -56.58 5.63
CA ALA A 222 11.09 -57.00 6.63
C ALA A 222 10.44 -57.35 7.98
N ALA A 223 9.38 -56.65 8.38
CA ALA A 223 8.61 -56.97 9.57
C ALA A 223 7.84 -58.30 9.40
N ASP A 224 7.22 -58.53 8.24
CA ASP A 224 6.54 -59.79 7.93
C ASP A 224 7.51 -60.98 7.91
N ASP A 225 8.67 -60.83 7.26
CA ASP A 225 9.73 -61.85 7.20
C ASP A 225 10.27 -62.17 8.62
N LEU A 226 10.42 -61.14 9.47
CA LEU A 226 10.84 -61.30 10.85
C LEU A 226 9.76 -61.99 11.69
N GLN A 227 8.49 -61.66 11.50
CA GLN A 227 7.37 -62.30 12.19
C GLN A 227 7.31 -63.79 11.84
N ASN A 228 7.43 -64.15 10.56
CA ASN A 228 7.51 -65.55 10.13
C ASN A 228 8.70 -66.29 10.76
N THR A 229 9.83 -65.61 10.93
CA THR A 229 11.00 -66.18 11.61
C THR A 229 10.74 -66.37 13.10
N TYR A 230 10.08 -65.40 13.74
CA TYR A 230 9.74 -65.44 15.16
C TYR A 230 8.77 -66.58 15.48
N ASP A 231 7.73 -66.75 14.67
CA ASP A 231 6.73 -67.79 14.87
C ASP A 231 7.36 -69.19 14.77
N ASN A 232 8.28 -69.39 13.83
CA ASN A 232 8.99 -70.67 13.61
C ASN A 232 10.23 -70.88 14.48
N LEU A 233 10.64 -69.86 15.25
CA LEU A 233 11.90 -69.85 16.02
C LEU A 233 11.98 -71.02 17.00
N THR A 234 10.85 -71.36 17.63
CA THR A 234 10.82 -72.39 18.69
C THR A 234 11.23 -73.76 18.16
N GLY A 235 10.71 -74.18 17.00
CA GLY A 235 11.07 -75.44 16.35
C GLY A 235 12.49 -75.42 15.80
N ASP A 236 12.88 -74.32 15.15
CA ASP A 236 14.20 -74.19 14.54
C ASP A 236 15.32 -74.23 15.60
N VAL A 237 15.12 -73.61 16.77
CA VAL A 237 16.08 -73.66 17.89
C VAL A 237 16.14 -75.08 18.49
N LEU A 238 14.99 -75.76 18.62
CA LEU A 238 14.95 -77.13 19.13
C LEU A 238 15.74 -78.10 18.24
N ILE A 239 15.52 -78.04 16.93
CA ILE A 239 16.23 -78.86 15.95
C ILE A 239 17.72 -78.49 15.95
N SER A 240 18.05 -77.20 15.99
CA SER A 240 19.45 -76.73 16.06
C SER A 240 20.19 -77.26 17.29
N ALA A 241 19.55 -77.24 18.46
CA ALA A 241 20.11 -77.79 19.69
C ALA A 241 20.36 -79.31 19.57
N GLY A 242 19.43 -80.05 18.97
CA GLY A 242 19.59 -81.48 18.69
C GLY A 242 20.75 -81.78 17.72
N VAL A 243 20.91 -80.96 16.68
CA VAL A 243 21.99 -81.11 15.70
C VAL A 243 23.35 -80.91 16.35
N ILE A 244 23.50 -79.87 17.19
CA ILE A 244 24.76 -79.59 17.90
C ILE A 244 25.07 -80.68 18.93
N ALA A 245 24.07 -81.13 19.70
CA ALA A 245 24.27 -82.09 20.77
C ALA A 245 24.57 -83.52 20.26
N TYR A 246 23.88 -83.98 19.21
CA TYR A 246 23.92 -85.38 18.79
C TYR A 246 24.52 -85.59 17.40
N LEU A 247 24.37 -84.64 16.47
CA LEU A 247 24.66 -84.88 15.05
C LEU A 247 26.01 -84.35 14.57
N GLY A 248 26.79 -83.70 15.44
CA GLY A 248 28.09 -83.10 15.11
C GLY A 248 29.13 -84.04 14.47
N ALA A 249 29.12 -85.33 14.84
CA ALA A 249 30.09 -86.33 14.37
C ALA A 249 29.66 -87.10 13.10
N PHE A 250 28.42 -86.92 12.63
CA PHE A 250 27.84 -87.74 11.55
C PHE A 250 28.03 -87.12 10.15
N THR A 251 27.81 -87.90 9.09
CA THR A 251 27.92 -87.42 7.70
C THR A 251 26.76 -86.50 7.32
N VAL A 252 26.95 -85.61 6.34
CA VAL A 252 25.94 -84.64 5.91
C VAL A 252 24.60 -85.28 5.51
N GLY A 253 24.63 -86.43 4.82
CA GLY A 253 23.41 -87.14 4.41
C GLY A 253 22.59 -87.62 5.61
N PHE A 254 23.27 -88.23 6.59
CA PHE A 254 22.59 -88.69 7.81
C PHE A 254 22.01 -87.53 8.64
N ARG A 255 22.70 -86.39 8.68
CA ARG A 255 22.16 -85.19 9.35
C ARG A 255 20.88 -84.70 8.68
N HIS A 256 20.86 -84.66 7.34
CA HIS A 256 19.68 -84.23 6.56
C HIS A 256 18.47 -85.15 6.74
N ASP A 257 18.70 -86.46 6.79
CA ASP A 257 17.61 -87.43 7.03
C ASP A 257 17.05 -87.27 8.45
N CYS A 258 17.92 -87.06 9.45
CA CYS A 258 17.51 -86.81 10.82
C CYS A 258 16.76 -85.48 10.98
N THR A 259 17.26 -84.39 10.40
CA THR A 259 16.59 -83.07 10.48
C THR A 259 15.22 -83.12 9.83
N LYS A 260 15.06 -83.77 8.66
CA LYS A 260 13.75 -83.99 8.03
C LYS A 260 12.78 -84.77 8.92
N LEU A 261 13.26 -85.85 9.53
CA LEU A 261 12.44 -86.65 10.46
C LEU A 261 12.02 -85.80 11.66
N TRP A 262 12.95 -85.01 12.21
CA TRP A 262 12.68 -84.15 13.37
C TRP A 262 11.72 -83.00 13.03
N THR A 263 11.83 -82.39 11.86
CA THR A 263 10.86 -81.40 11.36
C THR A 263 9.46 -82.02 11.25
N SER A 264 9.36 -83.23 10.66
CA SER A 264 8.08 -83.95 10.55
C SER A 264 7.48 -84.28 11.93
N LEU A 265 8.32 -84.65 12.90
CA LEU A 265 7.88 -84.89 14.27
C LEU A 265 7.41 -83.61 14.96
N CYS A 266 8.13 -82.49 14.79
CA CYS A 266 7.73 -81.19 15.33
C CYS A 266 6.36 -80.75 14.78
N GLN A 267 6.15 -80.92 13.47
CA GLN A 267 4.86 -80.67 12.81
C GLN A 267 3.75 -81.57 13.40
N SER A 268 4.01 -82.88 13.60
CA SER A 268 3.03 -83.80 14.21
C SER A 268 2.64 -83.43 15.65
N LYS A 269 3.50 -82.69 16.35
CA LYS A 269 3.30 -82.22 17.73
C LYS A 269 2.79 -80.79 17.81
N ASN A 270 2.41 -80.18 16.68
CA ASN A 270 1.99 -78.78 16.58
C ASN A 270 3.04 -77.78 17.10
N ILE A 271 4.33 -78.07 16.88
CA ILE A 271 5.42 -77.12 17.15
C ILE A 271 5.73 -76.39 15.84
N PRO A 272 5.58 -75.06 15.77
CA PRO A 272 5.95 -74.26 14.60
C PRO A 272 7.44 -74.41 14.28
N CYS A 273 7.75 -74.68 13.02
CA CYS A 273 9.10 -74.93 12.52
C CYS A 273 9.15 -74.52 11.05
N SER A 274 10.29 -74.02 10.58
CA SER A 274 10.50 -73.76 9.16
C SER A 274 10.43 -75.07 8.37
N ASP A 275 9.79 -75.04 7.20
CA ASP A 275 9.74 -76.19 6.28
C ASP A 275 11.15 -76.59 5.79
N ASP A 276 11.98 -75.57 5.56
CA ASP A 276 13.40 -75.72 5.20
C ASP A 276 14.29 -75.31 6.38
N PHE A 277 14.63 -76.29 7.22
CA PHE A 277 15.57 -76.09 8.32
C PHE A 277 17.00 -75.82 7.81
N SER A 278 17.64 -74.77 8.34
CA SER A 278 19.04 -74.47 8.05
C SER A 278 19.76 -73.95 9.29
N LEU A 279 20.73 -74.72 9.79
CA LEU A 279 21.49 -74.42 11.01
C LEU A 279 22.21 -73.06 10.91
N SER A 280 22.78 -72.75 9.74
CA SER A 280 23.46 -71.48 9.49
C SER A 280 22.55 -70.26 9.54
N LYS A 281 21.25 -70.39 9.23
CA LYS A 281 20.29 -69.29 9.34
C LYS A 281 19.84 -69.06 10.78
N THR A 282 19.72 -70.11 11.58
CA THR A 282 19.21 -70.04 12.95
C THR A 282 20.26 -69.58 13.96
N LEU A 283 21.50 -70.08 13.83
CA LEU A 283 22.58 -69.81 14.81
C LEU A 283 23.79 -69.10 14.21
N GLY A 284 23.84 -68.91 12.90
CA GLY A 284 24.97 -68.28 12.23
C GLY A 284 24.84 -66.76 12.16
N ASP A 285 25.86 -66.05 12.64
CA ASP A 285 26.05 -64.65 12.32
C ASP A 285 26.69 -64.53 10.92
N PRO A 286 26.03 -63.88 9.93
CA PRO A 286 26.57 -63.69 8.60
C PRO A 286 27.96 -63.04 8.57
N ILE A 287 28.26 -62.14 9.53
CA ILE A 287 29.54 -61.44 9.60
C ILE A 287 30.65 -62.41 10.02
N GLN A 288 30.39 -63.25 11.03
CA GLN A 288 31.34 -64.28 11.47
C GLN A 288 31.57 -65.35 10.41
N ILE A 289 30.50 -65.80 9.74
CA ILE A 289 30.60 -66.76 8.64
C ILE A 289 31.47 -66.18 7.51
N TRP A 290 31.27 -64.90 7.18
CA TRP A 290 32.09 -64.22 6.18
C TRP A 290 33.57 -64.11 6.60
N ALA A 291 33.85 -63.80 7.87
CA ALA A 291 35.20 -63.78 8.40
C ALA A 291 35.89 -65.16 8.29
N TRP A 292 35.16 -66.25 8.57
CA TRP A 292 35.69 -67.61 8.40
C TRP A 292 35.95 -67.96 6.93
N ASN A 293 35.10 -67.52 6.01
CA ASN A 293 35.31 -67.71 4.59
C ASN A 293 36.60 -67.01 4.11
N ILE A 294 36.86 -65.80 4.59
CA ILE A 294 38.13 -65.09 4.33
C ILE A 294 39.33 -65.83 4.92
N ALA A 295 39.16 -66.41 6.11
CA ALA A 295 40.18 -67.23 6.76
C ALA A 295 40.43 -68.59 6.06
N GLY A 296 39.73 -68.87 4.95
CA GLY A 296 39.92 -70.05 4.12
C GLY A 296 38.95 -71.20 4.40
N LEU A 297 37.86 -70.96 5.16
CA LEU A 297 36.75 -71.90 5.24
C LEU A 297 36.05 -71.98 3.88
N PRO A 298 35.76 -73.18 3.33
CA PRO A 298 34.96 -73.27 2.12
C PRO A 298 33.52 -72.87 2.42
N SER A 299 32.87 -72.18 1.47
CA SER A 299 31.52 -71.62 1.63
C SER A 299 30.38 -72.64 1.49
N ASP A 300 30.67 -73.93 1.63
CA ASP A 300 29.66 -74.98 1.61
C ASP A 300 28.92 -75.06 2.96
N SER A 301 27.61 -75.37 2.92
CA SER A 301 26.77 -75.48 4.13
C SER A 301 27.37 -76.45 5.15
N PHE A 302 27.96 -77.56 4.69
CA PHE A 302 28.54 -78.55 5.60
C PHE A 302 29.76 -78.03 6.36
N SER A 303 30.69 -77.33 5.71
CA SER A 303 31.82 -76.71 6.40
C SER A 303 31.38 -75.65 7.39
N ILE A 304 30.39 -74.83 7.02
CA ILE A 304 29.83 -73.79 7.90
C ILE A 304 29.13 -74.43 9.10
N ASP A 305 28.27 -75.43 8.90
CA ASP A 305 27.54 -76.13 9.96
C ASP A 305 28.51 -76.83 10.94
N ASN A 306 29.62 -77.37 10.45
CA ASN A 306 30.64 -77.96 11.31
C ASN A 306 31.36 -76.93 12.18
N VAL A 307 31.66 -75.75 11.64
CA VAL A 307 32.27 -74.66 12.42
C VAL A 307 31.28 -74.12 13.44
N LEU A 308 30.00 -73.97 13.07
CA LEU A 308 28.93 -73.55 13.98
C LEU A 308 28.67 -74.56 15.11
N CYS A 309 28.70 -75.86 14.80
CA CYS A 309 28.64 -76.89 15.83
C CYS A 309 29.83 -76.75 16.79
N LYS A 310 31.04 -76.54 16.25
CA LYS A 310 32.25 -76.41 17.08
C LYS A 310 32.24 -75.14 17.94
N SER A 311 31.78 -74.01 17.41
CA SER A 311 31.79 -72.72 18.14
C SER A 311 30.77 -72.67 19.28
N ASN A 312 29.67 -73.43 19.18
CA ASN A 312 28.58 -73.43 20.17
C ASN A 312 28.69 -74.56 21.22
N ILE A 313 29.64 -75.49 21.10
CA ILE A 313 29.86 -76.55 22.11
C ILE A 313 30.75 -76.02 23.24
N GLN A 314 30.25 -76.05 24.47
CA GLN A 314 30.89 -75.46 25.65
C GLN A 314 32.01 -76.32 26.28
N LYS A 315 32.26 -77.53 25.79
CA LYS A 315 33.33 -78.42 26.24
C LYS A 315 34.30 -78.69 25.10
N ASP A 316 35.59 -78.77 25.38
CA ASP A 316 36.63 -79.24 24.45
C ASP A 316 36.41 -80.71 24.08
N SER A 317 35.33 -80.99 23.37
CA SER A 317 35.09 -82.27 22.74
C SER A 317 36.10 -82.39 21.61
N SER A 318 36.90 -83.47 21.67
CA SER A 318 37.87 -83.86 20.66
C SER A 318 37.15 -84.28 19.37
N ILE A 319 36.39 -83.38 18.75
CA ILE A 319 35.77 -83.60 17.45
C ILE A 319 36.89 -83.43 16.41
N THR A 320 37.70 -84.48 16.27
CA THR A 320 38.51 -84.68 15.08
C THR A 320 37.56 -84.98 13.94
N PHE A 321 37.15 -83.94 13.21
CA PHE A 321 36.35 -84.13 11.99
C PHE A 321 37.16 -84.95 10.98
N VAL A 322 36.83 -86.23 10.82
CA VAL A 322 37.50 -87.14 9.90
C VAL A 322 37.18 -86.71 8.46
N ASP A 323 38.14 -86.12 7.78
CA ASP A 323 38.10 -85.92 6.33
C ASP A 323 39.14 -86.83 5.68
N LYS A 324 38.68 -87.66 4.73
CA LYS A 324 39.55 -88.55 3.96
C LYS A 324 40.45 -87.79 2.98
N LYS A 325 40.25 -86.49 2.75
CA LYS A 325 41.13 -85.62 1.95
C LYS A 325 41.93 -84.69 2.87
N LYS A 326 43.26 -84.76 2.78
CA LYS A 326 44.28 -84.02 3.56
C LYS A 326 44.10 -82.48 3.52
N LYS A 327 43.12 -81.91 4.21
CA LYS A 327 42.98 -80.45 4.36
C LYS A 327 42.70 -79.96 5.80
N LYS A 328 42.84 -80.82 6.82
CA LYS A 328 42.34 -80.50 8.18
C LYS A 328 43.35 -80.22 9.29
N LYS A 329 44.68 -80.27 9.05
CA LYS A 329 45.64 -79.85 10.10
C LYS A 329 45.86 -78.33 10.18
N CYS A 330 45.76 -77.58 9.06
CA CYS A 330 45.97 -76.13 9.09
C CYS A 330 44.75 -75.32 9.57
N ILE A 331 43.53 -75.73 9.21
CA ILE A 331 42.33 -74.91 9.45
C ILE A 331 41.97 -74.85 10.95
N ALA A 332 42.16 -75.95 11.69
CA ALA A 332 41.91 -75.99 13.12
C ALA A 332 42.91 -75.15 13.94
N SER A 333 44.17 -75.01 13.47
CA SER A 333 45.20 -74.23 14.16
C SER A 333 45.07 -72.72 13.91
N ASN A 334 44.59 -72.31 12.72
CA ASN A 334 44.37 -70.90 12.39
C ASN A 334 43.07 -70.34 13.00
N LEU A 335 41.99 -71.12 13.09
CA LEU A 335 40.73 -70.65 13.68
C LEU A 335 40.81 -70.48 15.21
N LEU A 336 41.63 -71.28 15.90
CA LEU A 336 41.95 -71.09 17.33
C LEU A 336 42.75 -69.80 17.58
N HIS A 337 43.45 -69.28 16.56
CA HIS A 337 44.28 -68.08 16.67
C HIS A 337 43.52 -66.76 16.41
N ILE A 338 42.28 -66.83 15.89
CA ILE A 338 41.44 -65.67 15.53
C ILE A 338 40.46 -65.30 16.67
N GLY A 339 40.65 -65.84 17.88
CA GLY A 339 39.90 -65.44 19.07
C GLY A 339 38.59 -66.19 19.20
N LEU A 340 38.66 -67.32 19.89
CA LEU A 340 37.70 -67.60 20.97
C LEU A 340 38.07 -66.72 22.17
#